data_AF-A0AAD9DNM8-F1
#
_entry.id   AF-A0AAD9DNM8-F1
#
_cell.length_a   1.000
_cell.length_b   1.000
_cell.length_c   1.000
_cell.angle_alpha   90.00
_cell.angle_beta   90.00
_cell.angle_gamma   90.00
#
_symmetry.space_group_name_H-M   'P 1'
#
loop_
_entity.id
_entity.type
_entity.pdbx_description
1 polymer ?
#
loop_
_entity_poly.entity_id
_entity_poly.type
_entity_poly.pdbx_seq_one_letter_code
_entity_poly.pdbx_strand_id
1 'polypeptide(L)'
;EILQLLTSHNPTTYPLDPIPSALFQTITRDLLPFISVIINNSLSSGYVSTAFKTAKVVPILKKATLDSSRVNSRPNQLHDPNQSGYKPTHSTEMALITVTEKHHATKAAKQSSVLILLDLSAGFDTVNHNILLSVLSRLSVTGFPWRWFQSYLEGRSY
;
A
#
# COMPACT_ATOMS: atom_id res chain seq x y z
N GLU A 1 1.41 -3.90 -19.97
CA GLU A 1 1.17 -3.54 -18.56
C GLU A 1 2.32 -3.94 -17.64
N ILE A 2 2.70 -5.22 -17.54
CA ILE A 2 3.79 -5.69 -16.66
C ILE A 2 5.11 -4.95 -16.91
N LEU A 3 5.53 -4.79 -18.17
CA LEU A 3 6.76 -4.03 -18.51
C LEU A 3 6.74 -2.59 -17.97
N GLN A 4 5.59 -1.91 -18.01
CA GLN A 4 5.46 -0.55 -17.52
C GLN A 4 5.60 -0.49 -16.00
N LEU A 5 5.04 -1.46 -15.28
CA LEU A 5 5.19 -1.56 -13.82
C LEU A 5 6.65 -1.82 -13.41
N LEU A 6 7.36 -2.66 -14.17
CA LEU A 6 8.76 -2.99 -13.89
C LEU A 6 9.72 -1.83 -14.20
N THR A 7 9.38 -0.89 -15.09
CA THR A 7 10.26 0.24 -15.43
C THR A 7 9.88 1.55 -14.77
N SER A 8 8.66 1.71 -14.25
CA SER A 8 8.18 2.98 -13.67
C SER A 8 8.65 3.26 -12.24
N HIS A 9 9.31 2.32 -11.58
CA HIS A 9 9.72 2.47 -10.18
C HIS A 9 11.19 2.90 -10.08
N ASN A 10 11.52 3.67 -9.04
CA ASN A 10 12.93 3.93 -8.74
C ASN A 10 13.60 2.61 -8.32
N PRO A 11 14.78 2.28 -8.86
CA PRO A 11 15.50 1.09 -8.45
C PRO A 11 15.87 1.20 -6.97
N THR A 12 15.27 0.36 -6.14
CA THR A 12 15.60 0.19 -4.72
C THR A 12 16.05 -1.24 -4.51
N THR A 13 17.34 -1.43 -4.28
CA THR A 13 17.94 -2.75 -4.17
C THR A 13 17.94 -3.22 -2.73
N TYR A 14 17.44 -4.42 -2.52
CA TYR A 14 17.48 -5.08 -1.23
C TYR A 14 18.72 -5.99 -1.14
N PRO A 15 19.43 -6.09 0.01
CA PRO A 15 20.67 -6.87 0.10
C PRO A 15 20.53 -8.38 -0.16
N LEU A 16 19.33 -8.95 -0.03
CA LEU A 16 19.07 -10.37 -0.36
C LEU A 16 18.53 -10.54 -1.77
N ASP A 17 18.38 -9.47 -2.55
CA ASP A 17 17.99 -9.60 -3.95
C ASP A 17 19.13 -10.29 -4.71
N PRO A 18 18.83 -11.28 -5.56
CA PRO A 18 19.85 -11.99 -6.33
C PRO A 18 20.56 -11.08 -7.35
N ILE A 19 19.94 -9.96 -7.73
CA ILE A 19 20.48 -8.98 -8.67
C ILE A 19 20.07 -7.56 -8.25
N PRO A 20 20.96 -6.56 -8.44
CA PRO A 20 20.60 -5.17 -8.21
C PRO A 20 19.43 -4.72 -9.08
N SER A 21 18.52 -3.93 -8.51
CA SER A 21 17.30 -3.48 -9.21
C SER A 21 17.60 -2.64 -10.45
N ALA A 22 18.69 -1.87 -10.43
CA ALA A 22 19.14 -1.11 -11.60
C ALA A 22 19.54 -2.04 -12.75
N LEU A 23 20.25 -3.13 -12.42
CA LEU A 23 20.66 -4.14 -13.40
C LEU A 23 19.44 -4.92 -13.91
N PHE A 24 18.54 -5.30 -13.01
CA PHE A 24 17.26 -5.92 -13.36
C PHE A 24 16.46 -5.05 -14.35
N GLN A 25 16.39 -3.73 -14.14
CA GLN A 25 15.74 -2.80 -15.06
C GLN A 25 16.39 -2.79 -16.46
N THR A 26 17.72 -2.92 -16.54
CA THR A 26 18.45 -3.02 -17.82
C THR A 26 18.08 -4.29 -18.59
N ILE A 27 18.00 -5.44 -17.91
CA ILE A 27 17.71 -6.74 -18.52
C ILE A 27 16.22 -7.12 -18.51
N THR A 28 15.34 -6.21 -18.07
CA THR A 28 13.90 -6.50 -17.88
C THR A 28 13.26 -6.99 -19.16
N ARG A 29 13.68 -6.49 -20.33
CA ARG A 29 13.12 -6.90 -21.62
C ARG A 29 13.33 -8.39 -21.92
N ASP A 30 14.49 -8.91 -21.56
CA ASP A 30 14.85 -10.32 -21.79
C ASP A 30 14.18 -11.25 -20.78
N LEU A 31 13.98 -10.76 -19.55
CA LEU A 31 13.29 -11.51 -18.49
C LEU A 31 11.77 -11.40 -18.54
N LEU A 32 11.24 -10.42 -19.27
CA LEU A 32 9.80 -10.13 -19.36
C LEU A 32 8.92 -11.35 -19.68
N PRO A 33 9.23 -12.22 -20.66
CA PRO A 33 8.37 -13.37 -20.94
C PRO A 33 8.26 -14.32 -19.74
N PHE A 34 9.37 -14.57 -19.03
CA PHE A 34 9.39 -15.44 -17.86
C PHE A 34 8.63 -14.83 -16.69
N ILE A 35 8.86 -13.54 -16.40
CA ILE A 35 8.17 -12.81 -15.33
C ILE A 35 6.67 -12.76 -15.61
N SER A 36 6.28 -12.53 -16.86
CA SER A 36 4.88 -12.49 -17.26
C SER A 36 4.18 -13.83 -17.04
N VAL A 37 4.84 -14.93 -17.40
CA VAL A 37 4.32 -16.28 -17.13
C VAL A 37 4.15 -16.54 -15.63
N ILE A 38 5.15 -16.18 -14.82
CA ILE A 38 5.09 -16.37 -13.36
C ILE A 38 3.92 -15.58 -12.76
N ILE A 39 3.79 -14.30 -13.12
CA ILE A 39 2.72 -13.42 -12.60
C ILE A 39 1.35 -13.92 -13.06
N ASN A 40 1.19 -14.25 -14.34
CA ASN A 40 -0.09 -14.72 -14.87
C ASN A 40 -0.50 -16.06 -14.28
N ASN A 41 0.45 -16.99 -14.06
CA ASN A 41 0.18 -18.25 -13.38
C ASN A 41 -0.20 -18.03 -11.91
N SER A 42 0.46 -17.10 -11.22
CA SER A 42 0.11 -16.74 -9.84
C SER A 42 -1.31 -16.17 -9.76
N LEU A 43 -1.65 -15.20 -10.62
CA LEU A 43 -2.96 -14.56 -10.63
C LEU A 43 -4.10 -15.51 -11.06
N SER A 44 -3.85 -16.39 -12.04
CA SER A 44 -4.86 -17.34 -12.54
C SER A 44 -5.08 -18.53 -11.60
N SER A 45 -4.04 -18.98 -10.89
CA SER A 45 -4.18 -20.01 -9.85
C SER A 45 -4.73 -19.45 -8.52
N GLY A 46 -4.60 -18.13 -8.31
CA GLY A 46 -4.91 -17.50 -7.03
C GLY A 46 -3.89 -17.85 -5.94
N TYR A 47 -2.66 -18.20 -6.30
CA TYR A 47 -1.62 -18.62 -5.35
C TYR A 47 -0.35 -17.77 -5.49
N VAL A 48 0.21 -17.37 -4.35
CA VAL A 48 1.49 -16.67 -4.24
C VAL A 48 2.55 -17.64 -3.72
N SER A 49 3.66 -17.77 -4.47
CA SER A 49 4.80 -18.59 -4.05
C SER A 49 5.37 -18.11 -2.71
N THR A 50 5.79 -19.03 -1.86
CA THR A 50 6.43 -18.73 -0.56
C THR A 50 7.69 -17.89 -0.72
N ALA A 51 8.43 -18.06 -1.82
CA ALA A 51 9.61 -17.24 -2.14
C ALA A 51 9.31 -15.73 -2.21
N PHE A 52 8.05 -15.34 -2.49
CA PHE A 52 7.61 -13.94 -2.55
C PHE A 52 6.97 -13.43 -1.25
N LYS A 53 6.87 -14.27 -0.21
CA LYS A 53 6.22 -13.92 1.06
C LYS A 53 7.19 -13.51 2.17
N THR A 54 8.47 -13.84 2.01
CA THR A 54 9.52 -13.50 2.95
C THR A 54 9.88 -12.02 2.83
N ALA A 55 9.84 -11.31 3.95
CA ALA A 55 10.29 -9.93 4.04
C ALA A 55 11.12 -9.78 5.31
N LYS A 56 12.26 -9.08 5.25
CA LYS A 56 13.05 -8.76 6.43
C LYS A 56 12.68 -7.36 6.91
N VAL A 57 12.27 -7.26 8.17
CA VAL A 57 12.03 -5.97 8.81
C VAL A 57 13.36 -5.36 9.24
N VAL A 58 13.72 -4.21 8.66
CA VAL A 58 14.90 -3.44 9.06
C VAL A 58 14.42 -2.11 9.64
N PRO A 59 14.77 -1.75 10.88
CA PRO A 59 14.42 -0.46 11.45
C PRO A 59 15.16 0.64 10.69
N ILE A 60 14.41 1.60 10.14
CA ILE A 60 14.93 2.78 9.46
C ILE A 60 14.60 3.99 10.31
N LEU A 61 15.63 4.81 10.59
CA LEU A 61 15.43 6.07 11.28
C LEU A 61 14.61 7.03 10.38
N LYS A 62 13.50 7.55 10.90
CA LYS A 62 12.69 8.52 10.16
C LYS A 62 13.52 9.77 9.85
N LYS A 63 13.61 10.15 8.59
CA LYS A 63 14.19 11.45 8.19
C LYS A 63 13.25 12.56 8.64
N ALA A 64 13.82 13.69 9.06
CA ALA A 64 13.05 14.87 9.49
C ALA A 64 12.30 15.59 8.36
N THR A 65 12.65 15.30 7.09
CA THR A 65 12.08 15.94 5.90
C THR A 65 11.03 15.05 5.23
N LEU A 66 9.87 15.65 4.93
CA LEU A 66 8.73 15.02 4.26
C LEU A 66 8.91 15.09 2.74
N ASP A 67 9.00 13.93 2.07
CA ASP A 67 8.91 13.85 0.59
C ASP A 67 7.44 13.64 0.18
N SER A 68 6.77 14.73 -0.21
CA SER A 68 5.34 14.76 -0.56
C SER A 68 5.02 14.14 -1.95
N SER A 69 6.00 13.65 -2.69
CA SER A 69 5.88 13.43 -4.13
C SER A 69 5.51 12.01 -4.59
N ARG A 70 5.20 11.06 -3.69
CA ARG A 70 5.15 9.63 -4.06
C ARG A 70 3.97 8.84 -3.54
N VAL A 71 2.76 9.25 -3.93
CA VAL A 71 1.56 8.43 -3.74
C VAL A 71 0.90 8.17 -5.09
N ASN A 72 1.12 6.97 -5.63
CA ASN A 72 0.47 6.46 -6.82
C ASN A 72 -0.87 5.80 -6.44
N SER A 73 -1.93 6.57 -6.21
CA SER A 73 -3.29 6.01 -6.12
C SER A 73 -4.07 6.41 -7.37
N ARG A 74 -4.63 5.42 -8.07
CA ARG A 74 -5.60 5.70 -9.14
C ARG A 74 -6.89 6.26 -8.49
N PRO A 75 -7.61 7.19 -9.14
CA PRO A 75 -8.87 7.70 -8.63
C PRO A 75 -9.90 6.58 -8.64
N ASN A 76 -10.06 5.92 -7.50
CA ASN A 76 -11.09 4.91 -7.27
C ASN A 76 -12.13 5.54 -6.34
N GLN A 77 -13.43 5.33 -6.57
CA GLN A 77 -14.51 5.87 -5.72
C GLN A 77 -14.58 5.24 -4.30
N LEU A 78 -13.54 4.51 -3.89
CA LEU A 78 -13.47 3.81 -2.60
C LEU A 78 -12.92 4.69 -1.46
N HIS A 79 -12.43 5.89 -1.75
CA HIS A 79 -11.80 6.74 -0.74
C HIS A 79 -12.83 7.52 0.08
N ASP A 80 -12.64 7.55 1.39
CA ASP A 80 -13.38 8.47 2.26
C ASP A 80 -13.03 9.93 1.89
N PRO A 81 -14.02 10.83 1.74
CA PRO A 81 -13.77 12.23 1.41
C PRO A 81 -12.82 12.95 2.39
N ASN A 82 -12.77 12.52 3.65
CA ASN A 82 -11.93 13.07 4.71
C ASN A 82 -10.59 12.32 4.86
N GLN A 83 -10.28 11.34 4.01
CA GLN A 83 -8.98 10.67 4.03
C GLN A 83 -7.90 11.54 3.40
N SER A 84 -6.87 11.87 4.17
CA SER A 84 -5.68 12.60 3.68
C SER A 84 -4.45 11.72 3.46
N GLY A 85 -4.34 10.59 4.16
CA GLY A 85 -3.23 9.65 3.98
C GLY A 85 -3.39 8.77 2.73
N TYR A 86 -2.28 8.44 2.08
CA TYR A 86 -2.23 7.54 0.90
C TYR A 86 -3.17 7.95 -0.26
N LYS A 87 -3.41 9.25 -0.42
CA LYS A 87 -4.14 9.83 -1.56
C LYS A 87 -3.24 10.81 -2.34
N PRO A 88 -3.22 10.78 -3.68
CA PRO A 88 -2.51 11.76 -4.49
C PRO A 88 -3.00 13.16 -4.12
N THR A 89 -2.09 14.13 -4.16
CA THR A 89 -2.37 15.55 -3.87
C THR A 89 -2.91 15.86 -2.47
N HIS A 90 -2.95 14.89 -1.54
CA HIS A 90 -3.28 15.12 -0.14
C HIS A 90 -2.05 14.82 0.74
N SER A 91 -1.86 15.64 1.78
CA SER A 91 -0.76 15.50 2.74
C SER A 91 -1.28 15.62 4.17
N THR A 92 -0.43 15.34 5.15
CA THR A 92 -0.75 15.48 6.59
C THR A 92 -1.11 16.92 6.97
N GLU A 93 -0.56 17.91 6.28
CA GLU A 93 -0.88 19.33 6.48
C GLU A 93 -2.33 19.64 6.09
N MET A 94 -2.83 19.03 5.00
CA MET A 94 -4.22 19.24 4.56
C MET A 94 -5.23 18.69 5.58
N ALA A 95 -4.92 17.55 6.21
CA ALA A 95 -5.73 17.03 7.32
C ALA A 95 -5.78 18.02 8.49
N LEU A 96 -4.63 18.57 8.88
CA LEU A 96 -4.53 19.53 9.98
C LEU A 96 -5.32 20.82 9.68
N ILE A 97 -5.17 21.36 8.47
CA ILE A 97 -5.91 22.55 8.01
C ILE A 97 -7.42 22.28 8.09
N THR A 98 -7.89 21.16 7.52
CA THR A 98 -9.32 20.81 7.50
C THR A 98 -9.92 20.71 8.91
N VAL A 99 -9.21 20.09 9.85
CA VAL A 99 -9.66 19.97 11.25
C VAL A 99 -9.70 21.34 11.93
N THR A 100 -8.68 22.18 11.69
CA THR A 100 -8.58 23.52 12.28
C THR A 100 -9.69 24.43 11.77
N GLU A 101 -9.99 24.40 10.46
CA GLU A 101 -11.09 25.16 9.86
C GLU A 101 -12.45 24.72 10.42
N LYS A 102 -12.71 23.41 10.54
CA LYS A 102 -13.94 22.89 11.17
C LYS A 102 -14.08 23.35 12.62
N HIS A 103 -12.97 23.39 13.38
CA HIS A 103 -12.97 23.92 14.74
C HIS A 103 -13.27 25.42 14.78
N HIS A 104 -12.69 26.22 13.87
CA HIS A 104 -13.00 27.65 13.80
C HIS A 104 -14.47 27.92 13.43
N ALA A 105 -15.03 27.17 12.48
CA ALA A 105 -16.42 27.31 12.07
C ALA A 105 -17.41 26.98 13.20
N THR A 106 -17.17 25.91 13.95
CA THR A 106 -18.01 25.53 15.11
C THR A 106 -17.93 26.57 16.23
N LYS A 107 -16.73 27.11 16.48
CA LYS A 107 -16.55 28.22 17.42
C LYS A 107 -17.30 29.49 16.98
N ALA A 108 -17.24 29.85 15.70
CA ALA A 108 -17.99 30.99 15.16
C ALA A 108 -19.51 30.81 15.30
N ALA A 109 -20.00 29.56 15.19
CA ALA A 109 -21.38 29.19 15.44
C ALA A 109 -21.76 29.10 16.94
N LYS A 110 -20.85 29.48 17.86
CA LYS A 110 -21.01 29.35 19.32
C LYS A 110 -21.31 27.92 19.80
N GLN A 111 -20.86 26.92 19.05
CA GLN A 111 -20.99 25.50 19.40
C GLN A 111 -19.71 25.01 20.09
N SER A 112 -19.87 24.03 20.98
CA SER A 112 -18.73 23.31 21.57
C SER A 112 -18.28 22.19 20.63
N SER A 113 -16.96 21.99 20.52
CA SER A 113 -16.37 20.90 19.74
C SER A 113 -15.35 20.15 20.59
N VAL A 114 -15.26 18.83 20.42
CA VAL A 114 -14.26 17.98 21.07
C VAL A 114 -13.40 17.31 20.00
N LEU A 115 -12.08 17.34 20.20
CA LEU A 115 -11.12 16.66 19.33
C LEU A 115 -10.67 15.35 19.99
N ILE A 116 -10.90 14.22 19.32
CA ILE A 116 -10.42 12.91 19.74
C ILE A 116 -9.27 12.51 18.80
N LEU A 117 -8.09 12.31 19.38
CA LEU A 117 -6.90 11.84 18.66
C LEU A 117 -6.71 10.35 18.96
N LEU A 118 -6.64 9.53 17.91
CA LEU A 118 -6.45 8.08 18.01
C LEU A 118 -5.18 7.69 17.25
N ASP A 119 -4.36 6.84 17.86
CA ASP A 119 -3.21 6.22 17.22
C ASP A 119 -3.27 4.71 17.43
N LEU A 120 -3.09 3.94 16.35
CA LEU A 120 -3.10 2.48 16.39
C LEU A 120 -1.66 1.98 16.51
N SER A 121 -1.38 1.22 17.57
CA SER A 121 -0.08 0.58 17.73
C SER A 121 0.13 -0.46 16.62
N ALA A 122 1.23 -0.33 15.88
CA ALA A 122 1.65 -1.28 14.84
C ALA A 122 0.50 -1.65 13.88
N GLY A 123 -0.12 -0.63 13.27
CA GLY A 123 -1.37 -0.80 12.52
C GLY A 123 -1.36 -1.84 11.39
N PHE A 124 -0.20 -2.12 10.77
CA PHE A 124 -0.08 -3.18 9.76
C PHE A 124 0.13 -4.58 10.36
N ASP A 125 0.84 -4.67 11.47
CA ASP A 125 1.14 -5.95 12.15
C ASP A 125 -0.08 -6.49 12.92
N THR A 126 -1.01 -5.60 13.28
CA THR A 126 -2.22 -5.91 14.06
C THR A 126 -3.45 -6.17 13.19
N VAL A 127 -3.35 -6.11 11.87
CA VAL A 127 -4.49 -6.37 10.97
C VAL A 127 -4.90 -7.84 11.05
N ASN A 128 -6.14 -8.09 11.47
CA ASN A 128 -6.70 -9.43 11.44
C ASN A 128 -7.00 -9.86 9.99
N HIS A 129 -6.33 -10.93 9.53
CA HIS A 129 -6.46 -11.41 8.15
C HIS A 129 -7.89 -11.81 7.78
N ASN A 130 -8.66 -12.40 8.70
CA ASN A 130 -10.05 -12.81 8.43
C ASN A 130 -10.96 -11.59 8.21
N ILE A 131 -10.79 -10.54 9.03
CA ILE A 131 -11.53 -9.29 8.86
C ILE A 131 -11.17 -8.65 7.52
N LEU A 132 -9.88 -8.56 7.19
CA LEU A 132 -9.42 -8.00 5.92
C LEU A 132 -9.99 -8.76 4.71
N LEU A 133 -9.94 -10.09 4.73
CA LEU A 133 -10.51 -10.93 3.66
C LEU A 133 -12.02 -10.78 3.54
N SER A 134 -12.74 -10.61 4.65
CA SER A 134 -14.19 -10.36 4.64
C SER A 134 -14.53 -8.99 4.03
N VAL A 135 -13.71 -7.96 4.31
CA VAL A 135 -13.87 -6.63 3.72
C VAL A 135 -13.62 -6.69 2.21
N LEU A 136 -12.61 -7.43 1.75
CA LEU A 136 -12.36 -7.63 0.31
C LEU A 136 -13.56 -8.29 -0.38
N SER A 137 -14.17 -9.31 0.23
CA SER A 137 -15.39 -9.93 -0.31
C SER A 137 -16.55 -8.94 -0.39
N ARG A 138 -16.73 -8.07 0.61
CA ARG A 138 -17.75 -7.02 0.59
C ARG A 138 -17.50 -5.96 -0.49
N LEU A 139 -16.24 -5.74 -0.87
CA LEU A 139 -15.83 -4.88 -1.99
C LEU A 139 -15.90 -5.60 -3.35
N SER A 140 -16.61 -6.73 -3.44
CA SER A 140 -16.78 -7.54 -4.65
C SER A 140 -15.51 -8.23 -5.16
N VAL A 141 -14.43 -8.29 -4.37
CA VAL A 141 -13.26 -9.11 -4.68
C VAL A 141 -13.58 -10.57 -4.37
N THR A 142 -13.77 -11.38 -5.40
CA THR A 142 -14.15 -12.80 -5.29
C THR A 142 -13.33 -13.67 -6.24
N GLY A 143 -13.39 -15.01 -6.10
CA GLY A 143 -12.70 -15.94 -6.99
C GLY A 143 -11.17 -15.95 -6.84
N PHE A 144 -10.45 -16.05 -7.95
CA PHE A 144 -8.98 -16.14 -7.94
C PHE A 144 -8.28 -14.93 -7.30
N PRO A 145 -8.69 -13.66 -7.55
CA PRO A 145 -8.12 -12.52 -6.84
C PRO A 145 -8.25 -12.61 -5.32
N TRP A 146 -9.40 -13.08 -4.82
CA TRP A 146 -9.60 -13.25 -3.38
C TRP A 146 -8.68 -14.32 -2.79
N ARG A 147 -8.58 -15.48 -3.48
CA ARG A 147 -7.64 -16.56 -3.10
C ARG A 147 -6.19 -16.08 -3.15
N TRP A 148 -5.85 -15.23 -4.11
CA TRP A 148 -4.52 -14.65 -4.23
C TRP A 148 -4.17 -13.80 -3.01
N PHE A 149 -5.08 -12.93 -2.55
CA PHE A 149 -4.90 -12.16 -1.32
C PHE A 149 -4.81 -13.05 -0.08
N GLN A 150 -5.67 -14.07 0.02
CA GLN A 150 -5.60 -15.05 1.11
C GLN A 150 -4.22 -15.73 1.14
N SER A 151 -3.78 -16.27 0.00
CA SER A 151 -2.48 -16.90 -0.14
C SER A 151 -1.34 -15.93 0.18
N TYR A 152 -1.44 -14.65 -0.17
CA TYR A 152 -0.40 -13.66 0.13
C TYR A 152 -0.24 -13.42 1.64
N LEU A 153 -1.37 -13.40 2.37
CA LEU A 153 -1.40 -13.14 3.82
C LEU A 153 -1.06 -14.38 4.65
N GLU A 154 -1.30 -15.59 4.13
CA GLU A 154 -1.03 -16.84 4.83
C GLU A 154 0.45 -17.25 4.78
N GLY A 155 0.96 -17.71 5.93
CA GLY A 155 2.30 -18.29 6.05
C GLY A 155 3.43 -17.29 5.87
N ARG A 156 3.21 -16.01 6.20
CA ARG A 156 4.27 -15.00 6.19
C ARG A 156 5.23 -15.21 7.35
N SER A 157 6.52 -15.14 7.06
CA SER A 157 7.61 -15.07 8.03
C SER A 157 8.31 -13.72 7.91
N TYR A 158 8.59 -13.10 9.05
CA TYR A 158 9.24 -11.78 9.18
C TYR A 158 10.69 -11.91 9.67
#